data_AF-A0A925E3V4-F1
#
_entry.id   AF-A0A925E3V4-F1
#
_cell.length_a   1.000
_cell.length_b   1.000
_cell.length_c   1.000
_cell.angle_alpha   90.00
_cell.angle_beta   90.00
_cell.angle_gamma   90.00
#
_symmetry.space_group_name_H-M   'P 1'
#
loop_
_entity.id
_entity.type
_entity.pdbx_description
1 polymer ?
#
loop_
_entity_poly.entity_id
_entity_poly.type
_entity_poly.pdbx_seq_one_letter_code
_entity_poly.pdbx_strand_id
1 'polypeptide(L)'
;MSRALYRKYRSKSLDDVIGQHHVTDILANAIKKDRISHAYLLTGPRGVGKTSIARILAHAINNLPYDEEQTHLDIIEIDAASNNGVEDVRELREKIQIAPTSASKKIYIIDEVHMLSKAAFNALLKTLEEPPEHVVFILATTDINKIPATIISRTQRFSFRSISTLDAVKHLKYIADSEKIKVSDEALELIAERGDGSFRDSISLLDQLASLADAKKGITAELIETSIGLAPKTIINQLLSAVETHDIKALVNVLDEAFNQGINGVVLSQQLTLSVRNLIVHKPQLLPLLDSLLDVTKSSQPNLKLLSVLGTAAAPKQIIKSVALATPVLAVVASIAELEKQATRNKPKELVDSSDKATVGPISDLERSKISEESTPKGEQKAADFDSVKLVEYARQNYVALYSVLSKATFVLDGSDLTLYAGNKFYKKKLEDTKYNALIHKCLHEVGVYGLDIHIIPTGPPLKDSQAAAVAVIMGGGEEVSVETS
;
A
#
# COMPACT_ATOMS: atom_id res chain seq x y z
N MET A 1 -36.85 -15.73 7.37
CA MET A 1 -36.28 -14.39 7.08
C MET A 1 -36.40 -14.16 5.58
N SER A 2 -36.66 -12.94 5.13
CA SER A 2 -36.58 -12.59 3.70
C SER A 2 -35.13 -12.72 3.20
N ARG A 3 -34.96 -13.10 1.93
CA ARG A 3 -33.64 -13.15 1.26
C ARG A 3 -33.20 -11.72 0.94
N ALA A 4 -32.01 -11.33 1.40
CA ALA A 4 -31.43 -10.01 1.15
C ALA A 4 -31.41 -9.66 -0.35
N LEU A 5 -31.71 -8.40 -0.69
CA LEU A 5 -31.99 -7.98 -2.07
C LEU A 5 -30.82 -8.25 -3.02
N TYR A 6 -29.58 -8.06 -2.57
CA TYR A 6 -28.38 -8.33 -3.40
C TYR A 6 -28.22 -9.81 -3.79
N ARG A 7 -28.88 -10.75 -3.08
CA ARG A 7 -28.98 -12.17 -3.44
C ARG A 7 -30.24 -12.50 -4.23
N LYS A 8 -31.28 -11.67 -4.18
CA LYS A 8 -32.52 -11.86 -4.94
C LYS A 8 -32.37 -11.37 -6.39
N TYR A 9 -31.67 -10.26 -6.57
CA TYR A 9 -31.39 -9.62 -7.87
C TYR A 9 -30.01 -9.97 -8.45
N ARG A 10 -29.48 -11.14 -8.10
CA ARG A 10 -28.23 -11.63 -8.68
C ARG A 10 -28.50 -12.05 -10.13
N SER A 11 -27.70 -11.53 -11.08
CA SER A 11 -27.76 -11.91 -12.51
C SER A 11 -27.75 -13.44 -12.68
N LYS A 12 -28.60 -13.97 -13.58
CA LYS A 12 -28.71 -15.42 -13.84
C LYS A 12 -28.18 -15.82 -15.21
N SER A 13 -28.11 -14.90 -16.16
CA SER A 13 -27.50 -15.06 -17.48
C SER A 13 -26.39 -14.03 -17.69
N LEU A 14 -25.58 -14.22 -18.74
CA LEU A 14 -24.58 -13.22 -19.15
C LEU A 14 -25.24 -11.94 -19.67
N ASP A 15 -26.49 -12.01 -20.13
CA ASP A 15 -27.26 -10.87 -20.65
C ASP A 15 -27.84 -10.02 -19.50
N ASP A 16 -28.09 -10.62 -18.32
CA ASP A 16 -28.53 -9.92 -17.10
C ASP A 16 -27.41 -9.13 -16.39
N VAL A 17 -26.19 -9.12 -16.94
CA VAL A 17 -25.02 -8.47 -16.32
C VAL A 17 -24.92 -7.02 -16.79
N ILE A 18 -25.25 -6.11 -15.90
CA ILE A 18 -25.27 -4.68 -16.20
C ILE A 18 -23.85 -4.09 -16.21
N GLY A 19 -23.52 -3.31 -17.24
CA GLY A 19 -22.31 -2.48 -17.29
C GLY A 19 -20.99 -3.22 -17.57
N GLN A 20 -21.02 -4.52 -17.90
CA GLN A 20 -19.82 -5.33 -18.19
C GLN A 20 -19.84 -6.00 -19.57
N HIS A 21 -20.55 -5.43 -20.56
CA HIS A 21 -20.67 -5.97 -21.93
C HIS A 21 -19.33 -6.33 -22.58
N HIS A 22 -18.27 -5.54 -22.32
CA HIS A 22 -16.92 -5.82 -22.82
C HIS A 22 -16.30 -7.13 -22.28
N VAL A 23 -16.88 -7.73 -21.24
CA VAL A 23 -16.55 -9.08 -20.74
C VAL A 23 -17.59 -10.09 -21.23
N THR A 24 -18.88 -9.82 -21.02
CA THR A 24 -19.94 -10.81 -21.29
C THR A 24 -20.11 -11.13 -22.75
N ASP A 25 -19.96 -10.15 -23.65
CA ASP A 25 -20.04 -10.39 -25.11
C ASP A 25 -18.92 -11.33 -25.56
N ILE A 26 -17.71 -11.19 -25.00
CA ILE A 26 -16.56 -12.04 -25.34
C ILE A 26 -16.77 -13.46 -24.80
N LEU A 27 -17.21 -13.61 -23.55
CA LEU A 27 -17.50 -14.92 -22.95
C LEU A 27 -18.64 -15.64 -23.67
N ALA A 28 -19.75 -14.94 -23.96
CA ALA A 28 -20.87 -15.50 -24.70
C ALA A 28 -20.47 -15.95 -26.11
N ASN A 29 -19.61 -15.19 -26.80
CA ASN A 29 -19.07 -15.59 -28.10
C ASN A 29 -18.06 -16.74 -28.03
N ALA A 30 -17.32 -16.88 -26.93
CA ALA A 30 -16.41 -18.01 -26.70
C ALA A 30 -17.19 -19.32 -26.49
N ILE A 31 -18.22 -19.29 -25.63
CA ILE A 31 -19.13 -20.41 -25.38
C ILE A 31 -19.82 -20.84 -26.69
N LYS A 32 -20.43 -19.89 -27.44
CA LYS A 32 -21.11 -20.17 -28.72
C LYS A 32 -20.21 -20.77 -29.81
N LYS A 33 -18.88 -20.66 -29.67
CA LYS A 33 -17.89 -21.19 -30.63
C LYS A 33 -17.11 -22.38 -30.09
N ASP A 34 -17.49 -22.90 -28.91
CA ASP A 34 -16.78 -23.95 -28.17
C ASP A 34 -15.27 -23.67 -27.98
N ARG A 35 -14.92 -22.38 -27.77
CA ARG A 35 -13.54 -21.92 -27.55
C ARG A 35 -13.27 -21.68 -26.08
N ILE A 36 -13.32 -22.75 -25.31
CA ILE A 36 -13.23 -22.71 -23.84
C ILE A 36 -11.76 -22.77 -23.42
N SER A 37 -11.28 -21.73 -22.72
CA SER A 37 -9.96 -21.73 -22.07
C SER A 37 -9.95 -22.71 -20.88
N HIS A 38 -8.81 -23.36 -20.63
CA HIS A 38 -8.58 -24.15 -19.42
C HIS A 38 -8.55 -23.30 -18.14
N ALA A 39 -8.28 -22.00 -18.25
CA ALA A 39 -8.27 -21.08 -17.12
C ALA A 39 -8.70 -19.65 -17.48
N TYR A 40 -9.51 -19.07 -16.61
CA TYR A 40 -10.02 -17.70 -16.65
C TYR A 40 -9.60 -16.93 -15.40
N LEU A 41 -9.26 -15.65 -15.54
CA LEU A 41 -8.96 -14.75 -14.42
C LEU A 41 -9.85 -13.50 -14.47
N LEU A 42 -10.88 -13.49 -13.62
CA LEU A 42 -11.83 -12.40 -13.44
C LEU A 42 -11.27 -11.42 -12.41
N THR A 43 -10.91 -10.21 -12.82
CA THR A 43 -10.31 -9.20 -11.93
C THR A 43 -11.02 -7.87 -11.99
N GLY A 44 -11.13 -7.19 -10.84
CA GLY A 44 -11.75 -5.86 -10.74
C GLY A 44 -12.35 -5.62 -9.35
N PRO A 45 -12.96 -4.46 -9.09
CA PRO A 45 -13.45 -4.06 -7.76
C PRO A 45 -14.42 -5.07 -7.11
N ARG A 46 -14.66 -4.93 -5.80
CA ARG A 46 -15.64 -5.78 -5.11
C ARG A 46 -17.06 -5.46 -5.61
N GLY A 47 -17.95 -6.46 -5.58
CA GLY A 47 -19.37 -6.27 -5.88
C GLY A 47 -19.74 -5.90 -7.32
N VAL A 48 -18.80 -5.92 -8.28
CA VAL A 48 -19.04 -5.67 -9.73
C VAL A 48 -19.53 -6.90 -10.51
N GLY A 49 -19.85 -8.01 -9.84
CA GLY A 49 -20.42 -9.21 -10.46
C GLY A 49 -19.46 -10.36 -10.77
N LYS A 50 -18.16 -10.28 -10.42
CA LYS A 50 -17.14 -11.32 -10.71
C LYS A 50 -17.61 -12.75 -10.40
N THR A 51 -17.98 -13.04 -9.14
CA THR A 51 -18.44 -14.35 -8.68
C THR A 51 -19.73 -14.80 -9.37
N SER A 52 -20.63 -13.86 -9.68
CA SER A 52 -21.86 -14.17 -10.42
C SER A 52 -21.53 -14.63 -11.85
N ILE A 53 -20.65 -13.92 -12.57
CA ILE A 53 -20.19 -14.33 -13.90
C ILE A 53 -19.43 -15.66 -13.82
N ALA A 54 -18.62 -15.90 -12.79
CA ALA A 54 -17.93 -17.17 -12.61
C ALA A 54 -18.92 -18.36 -12.56
N ARG A 55 -19.99 -18.24 -11.77
CA ARG A 55 -21.04 -19.26 -11.67
C ARG A 55 -21.82 -19.43 -12.97
N ILE A 56 -22.23 -18.33 -13.61
CA ILE A 56 -22.94 -18.37 -14.90
C ILE A 56 -22.07 -19.04 -15.97
N LEU A 57 -20.78 -18.66 -16.06
CA LEU A 57 -19.82 -19.24 -16.99
C LEU A 57 -19.62 -20.74 -16.74
N ALA A 58 -19.54 -21.17 -15.47
CA ALA A 58 -19.41 -22.58 -15.13
C ALA A 58 -20.62 -23.42 -15.61
N HIS A 59 -21.84 -22.93 -15.39
CA HIS A 59 -23.04 -23.62 -15.86
C HIS A 59 -23.14 -23.61 -17.38
N ALA A 60 -22.83 -22.48 -18.03
CA ALA A 60 -22.85 -22.36 -19.49
C ALA A 60 -21.80 -23.25 -20.19
N ILE A 61 -20.60 -23.42 -19.63
CA ILE A 61 -19.56 -24.34 -20.14
C ILE A 61 -20.07 -25.79 -20.16
N ASN A 62 -20.87 -26.18 -19.16
CA ASN A 62 -21.43 -27.52 -19.04
C ASN A 62 -22.82 -27.67 -19.68
N ASN A 63 -23.35 -26.65 -20.35
CA ASN A 63 -24.74 -26.58 -20.85
C ASN A 63 -25.80 -26.90 -19.77
N LEU A 64 -25.51 -26.57 -18.51
CA LEU A 64 -26.42 -26.76 -17.38
C LEU A 64 -27.27 -25.50 -17.16
N PRO A 65 -28.53 -25.63 -16.72
CA PRO A 65 -29.29 -24.47 -16.23
C PRO A 65 -28.63 -23.90 -14.98
N TYR A 66 -28.49 -22.58 -14.90
CA TYR A 66 -28.01 -21.93 -13.68
C TYR A 66 -29.17 -21.64 -12.74
N ASP A 67 -29.14 -22.26 -11.56
CA ASP A 67 -29.93 -21.88 -10.40
C ASP A 67 -29.00 -21.66 -9.20
N GLU A 68 -29.24 -20.62 -8.40
CA GLU A 68 -28.38 -20.29 -7.26
C GLU A 68 -28.58 -21.25 -6.07
N GLU A 69 -29.68 -22.01 -6.06
CA GLU A 69 -30.00 -22.98 -5.01
C GLU A 69 -29.55 -24.42 -5.35
N GLN A 70 -29.11 -24.68 -6.60
CA GLN A 70 -28.63 -25.98 -7.03
C GLN A 70 -27.10 -26.00 -7.16
N THR A 71 -26.43 -26.75 -6.30
CA THR A 71 -25.00 -27.03 -6.43
C THR A 71 -24.78 -28.28 -7.27
N HIS A 72 -23.97 -28.19 -8.33
CA HIS A 72 -23.59 -29.33 -9.15
C HIS A 72 -22.26 -29.94 -8.66
N LEU A 73 -22.16 -31.27 -8.55
CA LEU A 73 -20.97 -31.96 -8.00
C LEU A 73 -19.67 -31.64 -8.76
N ASP A 74 -19.78 -31.44 -10.08
CA ASP A 74 -18.65 -31.08 -10.95
C ASP A 74 -18.39 -29.56 -11.04
N ILE A 75 -19.10 -28.72 -10.26
CA ILE A 75 -18.82 -27.28 -10.14
C ILE A 75 -18.44 -26.99 -8.68
N ILE A 76 -17.14 -26.84 -8.44
CA ILE A 76 -16.55 -26.76 -7.10
C ILE A 76 -16.15 -25.30 -6.85
N GLU A 77 -16.82 -24.66 -5.90
CA GLU A 77 -16.53 -23.28 -5.48
C GLU A 77 -15.71 -23.27 -4.19
N ILE A 78 -14.60 -22.53 -4.20
CA ILE A 78 -13.62 -22.44 -3.12
C ILE A 78 -13.40 -20.97 -2.80
N ASP A 79 -13.66 -20.58 -1.56
CA ASP A 79 -13.24 -19.28 -1.04
C ASP A 79 -11.77 -19.36 -0.58
N ALA A 80 -10.89 -18.68 -1.31
CA ALA A 80 -9.47 -18.63 -0.98
C ALA A 80 -9.16 -17.80 0.29
N ALA A 81 -10.10 -17.01 0.82
CA ALA A 81 -9.91 -16.37 2.12
C ALA A 81 -9.93 -17.40 3.26
N SER A 82 -10.77 -18.44 3.13
CA SER A 82 -10.93 -19.53 4.10
C SER A 82 -10.02 -20.74 3.83
N ASN A 83 -9.58 -20.95 2.58
CA ASN A 83 -8.81 -22.10 2.12
C ASN A 83 -7.49 -21.64 1.44
N ASN A 84 -6.62 -20.96 2.19
CA ASN A 84 -5.37 -20.35 1.67
C ASN A 84 -4.12 -21.22 1.84
N GLY A 85 -4.26 -22.39 2.46
CA GLY A 85 -3.19 -23.30 2.82
C GLY A 85 -2.57 -24.03 1.64
N VAL A 86 -1.34 -24.53 1.84
CA VAL A 86 -0.67 -25.38 0.85
C VAL A 86 -1.32 -26.75 0.76
N GLU A 87 -1.76 -27.29 1.91
CA GLU A 87 -2.42 -28.60 1.97
C GLU A 87 -3.80 -28.56 1.31
N ASP A 88 -4.60 -27.50 1.54
CA ASP A 88 -5.88 -27.27 0.85
C ASP A 88 -5.74 -27.36 -0.68
N VAL A 89 -4.70 -26.74 -1.24
CA VAL A 89 -4.42 -26.76 -2.69
C VAL A 89 -3.78 -28.08 -3.15
N ARG A 90 -3.09 -28.83 -2.28
CA ARG A 90 -2.62 -30.19 -2.60
C ARG A 90 -3.78 -31.17 -2.68
N GLU A 91 -4.68 -31.18 -1.70
CA GLU A 91 -5.91 -31.96 -1.76
C GLU A 91 -6.75 -31.60 -3.00
N LEU A 92 -6.85 -30.31 -3.30
CA LEU A 92 -7.50 -29.82 -4.52
C LEU A 92 -6.86 -30.43 -5.77
N ARG A 93 -5.52 -30.42 -5.84
CA ARG A 93 -4.75 -30.97 -6.98
C ARG A 93 -4.98 -32.46 -7.19
N GLU A 94 -5.16 -33.23 -6.12
CA GLU A 94 -5.53 -34.65 -6.22
C GLU A 94 -6.96 -34.81 -6.77
N LYS A 95 -7.92 -34.04 -6.24
CA LYS A 95 -9.32 -34.04 -6.68
C LYS A 95 -9.49 -33.58 -8.15
N ILE A 96 -8.58 -32.76 -8.67
CA ILE A 96 -8.55 -32.28 -10.07
C ILE A 96 -8.24 -33.40 -11.07
N GLN A 97 -7.40 -34.39 -10.72
CA GLN A 97 -7.07 -35.51 -11.60
C GLN A 97 -8.27 -36.46 -11.83
N ILE A 98 -9.25 -36.45 -10.93
CA ILE A 98 -10.46 -37.26 -11.03
C ILE A 98 -11.39 -36.64 -12.09
N ALA A 99 -11.80 -37.44 -13.06
CA ALA A 99 -12.75 -37.08 -14.12
C ALA A 99 -14.07 -36.48 -13.58
N PRO A 100 -14.88 -35.80 -14.42
CA PRO A 100 -16.22 -35.35 -14.04
C PRO A 100 -17.15 -36.53 -13.76
N THR A 101 -18.14 -36.30 -12.90
CA THR A 101 -19.13 -37.29 -12.47
C THR A 101 -20.28 -37.42 -13.46
N SER A 102 -20.74 -36.29 -14.00
CA SER A 102 -21.94 -36.20 -14.86
C SER A 102 -21.92 -35.03 -15.85
N ALA A 103 -21.14 -33.97 -15.59
CA ALA A 103 -20.96 -32.87 -16.53
C ALA A 103 -19.85 -33.14 -17.56
N SER A 104 -19.80 -32.33 -18.63
CA SER A 104 -18.73 -32.39 -19.64
C SER A 104 -17.36 -31.93 -19.13
N LYS A 105 -17.33 -30.97 -18.20
CA LYS A 105 -16.12 -30.43 -17.57
C LYS A 105 -16.31 -30.32 -16.06
N LYS A 106 -15.21 -30.50 -15.33
CA LYS A 106 -15.09 -30.26 -13.89
C LYS A 106 -14.52 -28.86 -13.69
N ILE A 107 -15.28 -28.00 -13.03
CA ILE A 107 -15.01 -26.56 -13.00
C ILE A 107 -14.69 -26.13 -11.57
N TYR A 108 -13.57 -25.43 -11.43
CA TYR A 108 -13.07 -24.94 -10.15
C TYR A 108 -13.15 -23.42 -10.11
N ILE A 109 -14.13 -22.90 -9.37
CA ILE A 109 -14.26 -21.47 -9.09
C ILE A 109 -13.45 -21.18 -7.82
N ILE A 110 -12.42 -20.34 -7.92
CA ILE A 110 -11.61 -19.91 -6.77
C ILE A 110 -11.83 -18.41 -6.59
N ASP A 111 -12.69 -18.03 -5.63
CA ASP A 111 -12.96 -16.62 -5.33
C ASP A 111 -11.93 -16.04 -4.35
N GLU A 112 -11.71 -14.74 -4.46
CA GLU A 112 -10.63 -13.97 -3.84
C GLU A 112 -9.25 -14.66 -3.85
N VAL A 113 -8.88 -15.26 -5.00
CA VAL A 113 -7.65 -16.06 -5.17
C VAL A 113 -6.36 -15.35 -4.73
N HIS A 114 -6.36 -14.02 -4.64
CA HIS A 114 -5.24 -13.23 -4.09
C HIS A 114 -4.96 -13.47 -2.59
N MET A 115 -5.86 -14.14 -1.88
CA MET A 115 -5.73 -14.54 -0.49
C MET A 115 -4.94 -15.86 -0.33
N LEU A 116 -4.71 -16.62 -1.41
CA LEU A 116 -3.87 -17.82 -1.37
C LEU A 116 -2.45 -17.50 -0.92
N SER A 117 -1.86 -18.39 -0.11
CA SER A 117 -0.45 -18.30 0.25
C SER A 117 0.47 -18.50 -0.98
N LYS A 118 1.70 -17.97 -0.92
CA LYS A 118 2.68 -18.14 -2.02
C LYS A 118 2.96 -19.61 -2.36
N ALA A 119 2.97 -20.47 -1.34
CA ALA A 119 3.19 -21.89 -1.55
C ALA A 119 1.94 -22.61 -2.09
N ALA A 120 0.72 -22.14 -1.76
CA ALA A 120 -0.51 -22.59 -2.41
C ALA A 120 -0.54 -22.21 -3.90
N PHE A 121 -0.16 -20.98 -4.28
CA PHE A 121 0.03 -20.60 -5.68
C PHE A 121 1.03 -21.51 -6.41
N ASN A 122 2.17 -21.82 -5.79
CA ASN A 122 3.16 -22.73 -6.39
C ASN A 122 2.64 -24.16 -6.55
N ALA A 123 1.79 -24.65 -5.64
CA ALA A 123 1.15 -25.95 -5.76
C ALA A 123 0.16 -26.02 -6.94
N LEU A 124 -0.52 -24.90 -7.24
CA LEU A 124 -1.46 -24.77 -8.36
C LEU A 124 -0.75 -24.59 -9.72
N LEU A 125 0.47 -24.02 -9.76
CA LEU A 125 1.19 -23.71 -11.00
C LEU A 125 1.31 -24.92 -11.94
N LYS A 126 1.72 -26.09 -11.44
CA LYS A 126 1.88 -27.29 -12.28
C LYS A 126 0.57 -27.68 -12.98
N THR A 127 -0.57 -27.46 -12.33
CA THR A 127 -1.90 -27.80 -12.88
C THR A 127 -2.46 -26.74 -13.82
N LEU A 128 -1.97 -25.49 -13.73
CA LEU A 128 -2.24 -24.45 -14.73
C LEU A 128 -1.27 -24.52 -15.92
N GLU A 129 -0.12 -25.19 -15.76
CA GLU A 129 0.83 -25.51 -16.83
C GLU A 129 0.38 -26.73 -17.64
N GLU A 130 -0.02 -27.79 -16.95
CA GLU A 130 -0.44 -29.08 -17.52
C GLU A 130 -1.87 -29.43 -17.02
N PRO A 131 -2.91 -28.67 -17.43
CA PRO A 131 -4.29 -28.93 -17.01
C PRO A 131 -4.85 -30.19 -17.69
N PRO A 132 -5.53 -31.09 -16.96
CA PRO A 132 -6.29 -32.18 -17.58
C PRO A 132 -7.40 -31.61 -18.48
N GLU A 133 -7.65 -32.23 -19.64
CA GLU A 133 -8.60 -31.69 -20.64
C GLU A 133 -10.03 -31.53 -20.10
N HIS A 134 -10.43 -32.30 -19.09
CA HIS A 134 -11.74 -32.21 -18.45
C HIS A 134 -11.87 -31.07 -17.45
N VAL A 135 -10.82 -30.26 -17.20
CA VAL A 135 -10.77 -29.28 -16.11
C VAL A 135 -10.81 -27.84 -16.64
N VAL A 136 -11.59 -26.99 -15.97
CA VAL A 136 -11.58 -25.54 -16.19
C VAL A 136 -11.45 -24.78 -14.86
N PHE A 137 -10.52 -23.84 -14.78
CA PHE A 137 -10.38 -22.92 -13.65
C PHE A 137 -11.05 -21.58 -13.93
N ILE A 138 -11.77 -21.04 -12.95
CA ILE A 138 -12.29 -19.68 -12.96
C ILE A 138 -11.82 -19.00 -11.67
N LEU A 139 -10.74 -18.22 -11.80
CA LEU A 139 -10.14 -17.50 -10.69
C LEU A 139 -10.76 -16.10 -10.60
N ALA A 140 -11.17 -15.65 -9.42
CA ALA A 140 -11.70 -14.30 -9.20
C ALA A 140 -10.88 -13.54 -8.14
N THR A 141 -10.63 -12.24 -8.35
CA THR A 141 -9.87 -11.41 -7.39
C THR A 141 -10.26 -9.93 -7.42
N THR A 142 -10.29 -9.27 -6.25
CA THR A 142 -10.27 -7.80 -6.15
C THR A 142 -8.92 -7.16 -6.43
N ASP A 143 -7.82 -7.87 -6.22
CA ASP A 143 -6.45 -7.33 -6.31
C ASP A 143 -5.60 -8.17 -7.26
N ILE A 144 -5.33 -7.61 -8.44
CA ILE A 144 -4.49 -8.25 -9.47
C ILE A 144 -3.00 -8.21 -9.11
N ASN A 145 -2.56 -7.22 -8.33
CA ASN A 145 -1.13 -6.98 -8.07
C ASN A 145 -0.53 -8.01 -7.10
N LYS A 146 -1.39 -8.65 -6.30
CA LYS A 146 -1.05 -9.78 -5.43
C LYS A 146 -0.95 -11.11 -6.19
N ILE A 147 -1.46 -11.21 -7.41
CA ILE A 147 -1.42 -12.44 -8.21
C ILE A 147 -0.02 -12.58 -8.85
N PRO A 148 0.68 -13.72 -8.70
CA PRO A 148 1.94 -13.95 -9.39
C PRO A 148 1.79 -13.83 -10.91
N ALA A 149 2.74 -13.16 -11.57
CA ALA A 149 2.73 -13.01 -13.03
C ALA A 149 2.70 -14.36 -13.78
N THR A 150 3.26 -15.42 -13.18
CA THR A 150 3.23 -16.81 -13.66
C THR A 150 1.84 -17.45 -13.69
N ILE A 151 0.92 -16.98 -12.85
CA ILE A 151 -0.51 -17.36 -12.89
C ILE A 151 -1.20 -16.53 -13.98
N ILE A 152 -0.99 -15.21 -13.98
CA ILE A 152 -1.63 -14.29 -14.93
C ILE A 152 -1.32 -14.72 -16.38
N SER A 153 -0.07 -15.08 -16.69
CA SER A 153 0.36 -15.51 -18.03
C SER A 153 -0.27 -16.81 -18.52
N ARG A 154 -0.95 -17.57 -17.65
CA ARG A 154 -1.61 -18.86 -17.95
C ARG A 154 -3.14 -18.77 -17.83
N THR A 155 -3.68 -17.55 -17.77
CA THR A 155 -5.12 -17.33 -17.61
C THR A 155 -5.63 -16.39 -18.68
N GLN A 156 -6.82 -16.65 -19.20
CA GLN A 156 -7.52 -15.64 -20.00
C GLN A 156 -8.09 -14.57 -19.07
N ARG A 157 -7.43 -13.41 -19.02
CA ARG A 157 -7.77 -12.32 -18.11
C ARG A 157 -8.95 -11.48 -18.62
N PHE A 158 -9.94 -11.29 -17.75
CA PHE A 158 -11.07 -10.39 -17.96
C PHE A 158 -11.10 -9.32 -16.86
N SER A 159 -11.00 -8.06 -17.26
CA SER A 159 -10.97 -6.92 -16.32
C SER A 159 -12.33 -6.23 -16.25
N PHE A 160 -12.98 -6.34 -15.09
CA PHE A 160 -14.24 -5.72 -14.73
C PHE A 160 -14.01 -4.28 -14.30
N ARG A 161 -14.97 -3.41 -14.60
CA ARG A 161 -14.91 -1.97 -14.29
C ARG A 161 -15.79 -1.66 -13.09
N SER A 162 -15.47 -0.59 -12.36
CA SER A 162 -16.44 0.02 -11.44
C SER A 162 -17.70 0.39 -12.20
N ILE A 163 -18.85 0.20 -11.56
CA ILE A 163 -20.16 0.49 -12.15
C ILE A 163 -20.37 2.01 -12.20
N SER A 164 -20.98 2.52 -13.28
CA SER A 164 -21.31 3.94 -13.36
C SER A 164 -22.45 4.29 -12.40
N THR A 165 -22.44 5.50 -11.84
CA THR A 165 -23.54 5.97 -10.97
C THR A 165 -24.88 5.91 -11.69
N LEU A 166 -24.92 6.23 -12.98
CA LEU A 166 -26.12 6.14 -13.82
C LEU A 166 -26.68 4.71 -13.92
N ASP A 167 -25.82 3.70 -14.09
CA ASP A 167 -26.28 2.32 -14.21
C ASP A 167 -26.65 1.71 -12.85
N ALA A 168 -25.97 2.15 -11.78
CA ALA A 168 -26.37 1.86 -10.41
C ALA A 168 -27.77 2.45 -10.10
N VAL A 169 -28.01 3.74 -10.38
CA VAL A 169 -29.33 4.39 -10.18
C VAL A 169 -30.43 3.67 -10.96
N LYS A 170 -30.23 3.36 -12.25
CA LYS A 170 -31.21 2.60 -13.07
C LYS A 170 -31.56 1.25 -12.44
N HIS A 171 -30.56 0.50 -11.98
CA HIS A 171 -30.77 -0.83 -11.41
C HIS A 171 -31.42 -0.76 -10.02
N LEU A 172 -31.01 0.19 -9.17
CA LEU A 172 -31.63 0.45 -7.87
C LEU A 172 -33.10 0.86 -8.03
N LYS A 173 -33.42 1.68 -9.04
CA LYS A 173 -34.80 2.05 -9.37
C LYS A 173 -35.65 0.83 -9.75
N TYR A 174 -35.15 -0.01 -10.65
CA TYR A 174 -35.80 -1.27 -11.02
C TYR A 174 -36.06 -2.19 -9.81
N ILE A 175 -35.09 -2.31 -8.89
CA ILE A 175 -35.25 -3.09 -7.65
C ILE A 175 -36.31 -2.45 -6.73
N ALA A 176 -36.26 -1.13 -6.54
CA ALA A 176 -37.20 -0.42 -5.70
C ALA A 176 -38.65 -0.54 -6.22
N ASP A 177 -38.86 -0.37 -7.52
CA ASP A 177 -40.16 -0.55 -8.18
C ASP A 177 -40.67 -2.00 -8.01
N SER A 178 -39.79 -2.99 -8.18
CA SER A 178 -40.11 -4.42 -8.08
C SER A 178 -40.46 -4.87 -6.66
N GLU A 179 -39.77 -4.35 -5.64
CA GLU A 179 -40.08 -4.58 -4.21
C GLU A 179 -41.15 -3.62 -3.66
N LYS A 180 -41.62 -2.66 -4.46
CA LYS A 180 -42.56 -1.58 -4.05
C LYS A 180 -42.02 -0.67 -2.94
N ILE A 181 -40.70 -0.49 -2.90
CA ILE A 181 -40.00 0.43 -2.00
C ILE A 181 -40.15 1.84 -2.57
N LYS A 182 -40.77 2.74 -1.79
CA LYS A 182 -40.77 4.17 -2.12
C LYS A 182 -39.39 4.75 -1.86
N VAL A 183 -38.79 5.39 -2.87
CA VAL A 183 -37.50 6.07 -2.79
C VAL A 183 -37.51 7.28 -3.72
N SER A 184 -36.92 8.41 -3.31
CA SER A 184 -36.77 9.58 -4.18
C SER A 184 -35.58 9.43 -5.15
N ASP A 185 -35.61 10.07 -6.31
CA ASP A 185 -34.51 9.99 -7.28
C ASP A 185 -33.18 10.51 -6.69
N GLU A 186 -33.21 11.59 -5.89
CA GLU A 186 -32.03 12.08 -5.14
C GLU A 186 -31.48 11.05 -4.15
N ALA A 187 -32.35 10.24 -3.54
CA ALA A 187 -31.96 9.18 -2.63
C ALA A 187 -31.30 8.00 -3.37
N LEU A 188 -31.79 7.67 -4.58
CA LEU A 188 -31.14 6.69 -5.46
C LEU A 188 -29.73 7.15 -5.87
N GLU A 189 -29.56 8.42 -6.22
CA GLU A 189 -28.25 9.01 -6.54
C GLU A 189 -27.28 8.91 -5.35
N LEU A 190 -27.72 9.33 -4.15
CA LEU A 190 -26.90 9.22 -2.93
C LEU A 190 -26.52 7.76 -2.62
N ILE A 191 -27.45 6.79 -2.75
CA ILE A 191 -27.14 5.37 -2.54
C ILE A 191 -26.12 4.88 -3.58
N ALA A 192 -26.26 5.26 -4.85
CA ALA A 192 -25.34 4.88 -5.92
C ALA A 192 -23.93 5.48 -5.73
N GLU A 193 -23.84 6.74 -5.28
CA GLU A 193 -22.57 7.37 -4.91
C GLU A 193 -21.91 6.67 -3.72
N ARG A 194 -22.68 6.33 -2.67
CA ARG A 194 -22.15 5.59 -1.50
C ARG A 194 -21.83 4.13 -1.78
N GLY A 195 -22.38 3.58 -2.85
CA GLY A 195 -22.02 2.27 -3.38
C GLY A 195 -20.62 2.18 -3.99
N ASP A 196 -19.92 3.30 -4.22
CA ASP A 196 -18.54 3.34 -4.76
C ASP A 196 -18.31 2.43 -5.98
N GLY A 197 -19.30 2.41 -6.90
CA GLY A 197 -19.26 1.59 -8.10
C GLY A 197 -19.39 0.08 -7.87
N SER A 198 -19.99 -0.36 -6.75
CA SER A 198 -20.30 -1.74 -6.37
C SER A 198 -21.82 -1.97 -6.32
N PHE A 199 -22.38 -2.85 -7.15
CA PHE A 199 -23.82 -3.20 -7.11
C PHE A 199 -24.17 -3.82 -5.76
N ARG A 200 -23.34 -4.75 -5.27
CA ARG A 200 -23.60 -5.44 -4.01
C ARG A 200 -23.76 -4.46 -2.86
N ASP A 201 -22.84 -3.50 -2.76
CA ASP A 201 -22.82 -2.57 -1.62
C ASP A 201 -23.94 -1.51 -1.77
N SER A 202 -24.22 -1.05 -3.01
CA SER A 202 -25.39 -0.18 -3.32
C SER A 202 -26.74 -0.83 -2.94
N ILE A 203 -26.96 -2.08 -3.38
CA ILE A 203 -28.22 -2.80 -3.14
C ILE A 203 -28.36 -3.17 -1.65
N SER A 204 -27.26 -3.50 -0.98
CA SER A 204 -27.28 -3.75 0.47
C SER A 204 -27.67 -2.51 1.26
N LEU A 205 -27.21 -1.32 0.82
CA LEU A 205 -27.60 -0.06 1.44
C LEU A 205 -29.09 0.27 1.20
N LEU A 206 -29.61 0.02 0.00
CA LEU A 206 -31.05 0.14 -0.30
C LEU A 206 -31.90 -0.78 0.61
N ASP A 207 -31.49 -2.04 0.79
CA ASP A 207 -32.16 -3.04 1.65
C ASP A 207 -32.20 -2.61 3.14
N GLN A 208 -31.07 -2.08 3.63
CA GLN A 208 -30.95 -1.52 4.98
C GLN A 208 -31.85 -0.29 5.18
N LEU A 209 -31.84 0.66 4.23
CA LEU A 209 -32.65 1.87 4.30
C LEU A 209 -34.15 1.57 4.15
N ALA A 210 -34.52 0.61 3.31
CA ALA A 210 -35.90 0.15 3.16
C ALA A 210 -36.46 -0.45 4.47
N SER A 211 -35.60 -1.07 5.27
CA SER A 211 -35.96 -1.62 6.59
C SER A 211 -36.11 -0.54 7.67
N LEU A 212 -35.54 0.65 7.47
CA LEU A 212 -35.61 1.79 8.40
C LEU A 212 -36.66 2.84 8.01
N ALA A 213 -37.10 2.87 6.75
CA ALA A 213 -37.96 3.91 6.22
C ALA A 213 -39.43 3.81 6.67
N ASP A 214 -40.02 4.96 6.98
CA ASP A 214 -41.47 5.10 7.16
C ASP A 214 -42.22 4.68 5.89
N ALA A 215 -43.12 3.69 5.98
CA ALA A 215 -43.91 3.20 4.83
C ALA A 215 -44.74 4.30 4.09
N LYS A 216 -44.98 5.44 4.75
CA LYS A 216 -45.64 6.61 4.13
C LYS A 216 -44.66 7.47 3.32
N LYS A 217 -43.51 7.85 3.91
CA LYS A 217 -42.51 8.75 3.32
C LYS A 217 -41.57 8.05 2.32
N GLY A 218 -41.22 6.80 2.59
CA GLY A 218 -40.17 6.08 1.86
C GLY A 218 -38.77 6.55 2.23
N ILE A 219 -37.79 6.13 1.44
CA ILE A 219 -36.39 6.50 1.57
C ILE A 219 -36.18 7.89 0.94
N THR A 220 -35.79 8.86 1.77
CA THR A 220 -35.50 10.25 1.37
C THR A 220 -34.01 10.57 1.55
N ALA A 221 -33.54 11.66 0.94
CA ALA A 221 -32.17 12.14 1.15
C ALA A 221 -31.88 12.42 2.63
N GLU A 222 -32.81 13.08 3.34
CA GLU A 222 -32.73 13.32 4.79
C GLU A 222 -32.52 12.03 5.59
N LEU A 223 -33.26 10.96 5.28
CA LEU A 223 -33.12 9.67 5.95
C LEU A 223 -31.72 9.07 5.73
N ILE A 224 -31.17 9.19 4.53
CA ILE A 224 -29.82 8.73 4.18
C ILE A 224 -28.77 9.54 4.93
N GLU A 225 -28.91 10.86 4.95
CA GLU A 225 -28.01 11.78 5.64
C GLU A 225 -27.97 11.47 7.15
N THR A 226 -29.12 11.31 7.79
CA THR A 226 -29.18 10.95 9.22
C THR A 226 -28.74 9.51 9.51
N SER A 227 -29.07 8.54 8.65
CA SER A 227 -28.78 7.11 8.92
C SER A 227 -27.31 6.75 8.73
N ILE A 228 -26.59 7.46 7.85
CA ILE A 228 -25.17 7.18 7.53
C ILE A 228 -24.24 8.26 8.15
N GLY A 229 -24.80 9.30 8.78
CA GLY A 229 -24.02 10.40 9.40
C GLY A 229 -23.34 11.28 8.35
N LEU A 230 -24.08 11.62 7.28
CA LEU A 230 -23.60 12.47 6.19
C LEU A 230 -23.91 13.92 6.50
N ALA A 231 -23.02 14.83 6.09
CA ALA A 231 -23.35 16.24 6.09
C ALA A 231 -24.34 16.58 4.97
N PRO A 232 -25.44 17.30 5.27
CA PRO A 232 -26.30 17.89 4.26
C PRO A 232 -25.52 18.81 3.32
N LYS A 233 -26.00 18.93 2.07
CA LYS A 233 -25.41 19.83 1.05
C LYS A 233 -25.29 21.28 1.54
N THR A 234 -26.15 21.73 2.45
CA THR A 234 -26.08 23.05 3.09
C THR A 234 -24.81 23.25 3.92
N ILE A 235 -24.46 22.29 4.80
CA ILE A 235 -23.24 22.33 5.63
C ILE A 235 -22.00 22.36 4.74
N ILE A 236 -21.95 21.52 3.70
CA ILE A 236 -20.83 21.47 2.74
C ILE A 236 -20.65 22.83 2.07
N ASN A 237 -21.73 23.43 1.56
CA ASN A 237 -21.69 24.73 0.90
C ASN A 237 -21.31 25.86 1.86
N GLN A 238 -21.78 25.83 3.11
CA GLN A 238 -21.39 26.78 4.15
C GLN A 238 -19.89 26.71 4.47
N LEU A 239 -19.33 25.51 4.63
CA LEU A 239 -17.89 25.32 4.87
C LEU A 239 -17.04 25.82 3.70
N LEU A 240 -17.42 25.50 2.46
CA LEU A 240 -16.72 25.99 1.27
C LEU A 240 -16.84 27.51 1.13
N SER A 241 -18.02 28.09 1.41
CA SER A 241 -18.20 29.54 1.42
C SER A 241 -17.35 30.22 2.50
N ALA A 242 -17.27 29.66 3.71
CA ALA A 242 -16.48 30.22 4.81
C ALA A 242 -14.97 30.19 4.51
N VAL A 243 -14.49 29.16 3.79
CA VAL A 243 -13.12 29.11 3.25
C VAL A 243 -12.89 30.21 2.21
N GLU A 244 -13.84 30.43 1.29
CA GLU A 244 -13.74 31.47 0.26
C GLU A 244 -13.85 32.90 0.79
N THR A 245 -14.63 33.13 1.86
CA THR A 245 -14.76 34.45 2.51
C THR A 245 -13.72 34.69 3.61
N HIS A 246 -12.80 33.75 3.83
CA HIS A 246 -11.80 33.80 4.91
C HIS A 246 -12.39 33.92 6.34
N ASP A 247 -13.63 33.44 6.55
CA ASP A 247 -14.31 33.51 7.86
C ASP A 247 -14.05 32.25 8.69
N ILE A 248 -12.96 32.28 9.46
CA ILE A 248 -12.57 31.21 10.37
C ILE A 248 -13.62 30.99 11.48
N LYS A 249 -14.36 32.03 11.90
CA LYS A 249 -15.34 31.91 12.99
C LYS A 249 -16.60 31.17 12.50
N ALA A 250 -17.12 31.53 11.34
CA ALA A 250 -18.22 30.80 10.71
C ALA A 250 -17.82 29.33 10.44
N LEU A 251 -16.60 29.11 9.93
CA LEU A 251 -16.04 27.78 9.66
C LEU A 251 -16.00 26.89 10.91
N VAL A 252 -15.50 27.40 12.05
CA VAL A 252 -15.47 26.65 13.32
C VAL A 252 -16.88 26.33 13.79
N ASN A 253 -17.80 27.32 13.80
CA ASN A 253 -19.17 27.11 14.23
C ASN A 253 -19.90 26.02 13.42
N VAL A 254 -19.72 26.00 12.10
CA VAL A 254 -20.36 25.01 11.20
C VAL A 254 -19.74 23.62 11.36
N LEU A 255 -18.42 23.53 11.63
CA LEU A 255 -17.79 22.25 11.98
C LEU A 255 -18.29 21.72 13.33
N ASP A 256 -18.38 22.56 14.35
CA ASP A 256 -18.89 22.18 15.67
C ASP A 256 -20.36 21.76 15.59
N GLU A 257 -21.20 22.45 14.81
CA GLU A 257 -22.58 22.04 14.53
C GLU A 257 -22.61 20.64 13.88
N ALA A 258 -21.84 20.42 12.82
CA ALA A 258 -21.80 19.13 12.13
C ALA A 258 -21.32 17.99 13.04
N PHE A 259 -20.28 18.22 13.84
CA PHE A 259 -19.76 17.22 14.78
C PHE A 259 -20.73 16.94 15.94
N ASN A 260 -21.45 17.95 16.43
CA ASN A 260 -22.53 17.76 17.42
C ASN A 260 -23.75 17.01 16.86
N GLN A 261 -24.00 17.09 15.55
CA GLN A 261 -24.97 16.25 14.83
C GLN A 261 -24.46 14.81 14.58
N GLY A 262 -23.25 14.47 15.02
CA GLY A 262 -22.67 13.12 14.89
C GLY A 262 -21.97 12.85 13.57
N ILE A 263 -21.81 13.85 12.69
CA ILE A 263 -21.10 13.69 11.41
C ILE A 263 -19.60 13.49 11.69
N ASN A 264 -19.02 12.45 11.08
CA ASN A 264 -17.60 12.13 11.26
C ASN A 264 -16.72 12.98 10.33
N GLY A 265 -15.60 13.54 10.83
CA GLY A 265 -14.66 14.34 10.03
C GLY A 265 -14.06 13.61 8.82
N VAL A 266 -13.96 12.27 8.85
CA VAL A 266 -13.57 11.45 7.69
C VAL A 266 -14.63 11.54 6.58
N VAL A 267 -15.91 11.34 6.95
CA VAL A 267 -17.05 11.39 6.01
C VAL A 267 -17.23 12.79 5.45
N LEU A 268 -17.15 13.80 6.31
CA LEU A 268 -17.21 15.20 5.91
C LEU A 268 -16.05 15.59 4.97
N SER A 269 -14.82 15.13 5.25
CA SER A 269 -13.68 15.35 4.34
C SER A 269 -13.86 14.68 2.99
N GLN A 270 -14.42 13.47 2.93
CA GLN A 270 -14.73 12.77 1.68
C GLN A 270 -15.79 13.54 0.86
N GLN A 271 -16.86 14.02 1.50
CA GLN A 271 -17.88 14.85 0.85
C GLN A 271 -17.31 16.17 0.33
N LEU A 272 -16.44 16.83 1.11
CA LEU A 272 -15.72 18.03 0.69
C LEU A 272 -14.75 17.74 -0.47
N THR A 273 -14.02 16.63 -0.44
CA THR A 273 -13.10 16.20 -1.52
C THR A 273 -13.85 16.06 -2.86
N LEU A 274 -15.00 15.39 -2.87
CA LEU A 274 -15.84 15.25 -4.07
C LEU A 274 -16.41 16.59 -4.54
N SER A 275 -16.87 17.42 -3.61
CA SER A 275 -17.43 18.75 -3.93
C SER A 275 -16.37 19.69 -4.51
N VAL A 276 -15.18 19.74 -3.90
CA VAL A 276 -14.02 20.51 -4.38
C VAL A 276 -13.56 20.00 -5.74
N ARG A 277 -13.50 18.68 -5.97
CA ARG A 277 -13.16 18.09 -7.29
C ARG A 277 -14.07 18.63 -8.40
N ASN A 278 -15.37 18.72 -8.16
CA ASN A 278 -16.34 19.23 -9.13
C ASN A 278 -16.18 20.76 -9.35
N LEU A 279 -15.81 21.50 -8.30
CA LEU A 279 -15.59 22.95 -8.37
C LEU A 279 -14.25 23.34 -8.99
N ILE A 280 -13.20 22.53 -8.92
CA ILE A 280 -11.84 22.86 -9.41
C ILE A 280 -11.80 23.29 -10.89
N VAL A 281 -12.69 22.76 -11.73
CA VAL A 281 -12.82 23.17 -13.14
C VAL A 281 -13.12 24.67 -13.27
N HIS A 282 -13.89 25.22 -12.34
CA HIS A 282 -14.30 26.63 -12.29
C HIS A 282 -13.48 27.46 -11.28
N LYS A 283 -12.86 26.79 -10.29
CA LYS A 283 -12.14 27.39 -9.16
C LYS A 283 -10.80 26.65 -8.92
N PRO A 284 -9.81 26.78 -9.83
CA PRO A 284 -8.53 26.06 -9.72
C PRO A 284 -7.73 26.41 -8.45
N GLN A 285 -8.02 27.55 -7.81
CA GLN A 285 -7.45 27.94 -6.51
C GLN A 285 -7.75 26.96 -5.37
N LEU A 286 -8.74 26.07 -5.51
CA LEU A 286 -9.07 25.03 -4.52
C LEU A 286 -8.19 23.78 -4.63
N LEU A 287 -7.30 23.68 -5.62
CA LEU A 287 -6.42 22.50 -5.80
C LEU A 287 -5.53 22.18 -4.58
N PRO A 288 -4.92 23.15 -3.85
CA PRO A 288 -4.17 22.86 -2.62
C PRO A 288 -5.04 22.40 -1.45
N LEU A 289 -6.31 22.82 -1.42
CA LEU A 289 -7.29 22.33 -0.44
C LEU A 289 -7.65 20.87 -0.74
N LEU A 290 -7.82 20.49 -2.01
CA LEU A 290 -8.07 19.09 -2.39
C LEU A 290 -6.96 18.17 -1.89
N ASP A 291 -5.70 18.52 -2.17
CA ASP A 291 -4.54 17.75 -1.72
C ASP A 291 -4.51 17.60 -0.18
N SER A 292 -4.73 18.72 0.53
CA SER A 292 -4.77 18.75 2.00
C SER A 292 -5.92 17.92 2.61
N LEU A 293 -7.07 17.81 1.92
CA LEU A 293 -8.23 17.01 2.37
C LEU A 293 -7.95 15.50 2.28
N LEU A 294 -7.13 15.04 1.33
CA LEU A 294 -6.74 13.62 1.19
C LEU A 294 -5.92 13.11 2.39
N ASP A 295 -5.27 14.00 3.15
CA ASP A 295 -4.53 13.65 4.36
C ASP A 295 -5.40 13.55 5.62
N VAL A 296 -6.63 14.11 5.60
CA VAL A 296 -7.56 14.01 6.73
C VAL A 296 -7.90 12.55 7.03
N THR A 297 -8.12 11.74 6.00
CA THR A 297 -8.48 10.32 6.13
C THR A 297 -7.35 9.45 6.68
N LYS A 298 -6.11 9.96 6.68
CA LYS A 298 -4.90 9.27 7.18
C LYS A 298 -4.57 9.64 8.62
N SER A 299 -5.25 10.65 9.19
CA SER A 299 -4.95 11.19 10.51
C SER A 299 -5.55 10.34 11.64
N SER A 300 -4.84 10.24 12.76
CA SER A 300 -5.38 9.72 14.02
C SER A 300 -6.43 10.63 14.68
N GLN A 301 -6.53 11.89 14.24
CA GLN A 301 -7.52 12.87 14.73
C GLN A 301 -8.21 13.58 13.56
N PRO A 302 -9.10 12.90 12.81
CA PRO A 302 -9.69 13.45 11.58
C PRO A 302 -10.42 14.78 11.76
N ASN A 303 -11.19 14.95 12.83
CA ASN A 303 -11.95 16.18 13.09
C ASN A 303 -11.03 17.40 13.26
N LEU A 304 -9.96 17.27 14.06
CA LEU A 304 -8.98 18.35 14.27
C LEU A 304 -8.11 18.58 13.03
N LYS A 305 -7.74 17.52 12.29
CA LYS A 305 -7.03 17.66 11.02
C LYS A 305 -7.88 18.37 9.97
N LEU A 306 -9.19 18.09 9.91
CA LEU A 306 -10.13 18.77 9.01
C LEU A 306 -10.25 20.26 9.33
N LEU A 307 -10.41 20.61 10.62
CA LEU A 307 -10.39 22.00 11.08
C LEU A 307 -9.07 22.69 10.70
N SER A 308 -7.93 22.05 10.92
CA SER A 308 -6.60 22.60 10.56
C SER A 308 -6.47 22.83 9.05
N VAL A 309 -6.94 21.90 8.22
CA VAL A 309 -6.90 21.98 6.75
C VAL A 309 -7.78 23.11 6.24
N LEU A 310 -9.06 23.14 6.65
CA LEU A 310 -10.01 24.16 6.24
C LEU A 310 -9.62 25.54 6.79
N GLY A 311 -9.16 25.63 8.05
CA GLY A 311 -8.67 26.87 8.66
C GLY A 311 -7.41 27.42 8.00
N THR A 312 -6.51 26.55 7.51
CA THR A 312 -5.31 26.97 6.76
C THR A 312 -5.67 27.43 5.35
N ALA A 313 -6.68 26.83 4.71
CA ALA A 313 -7.21 27.28 3.42
C ALA A 313 -7.99 28.61 3.55
N ALA A 314 -8.70 28.79 4.67
CA ALA A 314 -9.41 30.02 5.02
C ALA A 314 -8.49 31.14 5.54
N ALA A 315 -7.26 30.83 5.96
CA ALA A 315 -6.32 31.86 6.39
C ALA A 315 -5.95 32.79 5.22
N PRO A 316 -5.94 34.12 5.42
CA PRO A 316 -5.50 35.03 4.37
C PRO A 316 -4.05 34.73 4.04
N LYS A 317 -3.76 34.46 2.76
CA LYS A 317 -2.37 34.30 2.28
C LYS A 317 -1.62 35.59 2.59
N GLN A 318 -0.76 35.54 3.61
CA GLN A 318 0.20 36.62 3.82
C GLN A 318 1.05 36.71 2.56
N ILE A 319 0.83 37.78 1.79
CA ILE A 319 1.79 38.21 0.79
C ILE A 319 3.03 38.58 1.58
N ILE A 320 4.00 37.68 1.64
CA ILE A 320 5.36 38.00 2.02
C ILE A 320 5.83 38.96 0.93
N LYS A 321 5.59 40.26 1.13
CA LYS A 321 6.36 41.30 0.47
C LYS A 321 7.78 41.01 0.89
N SER A 322 8.57 40.47 -0.02
CA SER A 322 10.01 40.42 0.14
C SER A 322 10.46 41.85 0.39
N VAL A 323 10.72 42.19 1.65
CA VAL A 323 11.45 43.40 1.99
C VAL A 323 12.83 43.15 1.43
N ALA A 324 13.03 43.58 0.19
CA ALA A 324 14.36 43.68 -0.38
C ALA A 324 15.14 44.54 0.62
N LEU A 325 16.11 43.91 1.28
CA LEU A 325 17.11 44.62 2.06
C LEU A 325 17.77 45.58 1.09
N ALA A 326 17.36 46.84 1.14
CA ALA A 326 17.95 47.90 0.36
C ALA A 326 19.35 48.13 0.90
N THR A 327 20.31 47.35 0.43
CA THR A 327 21.72 47.68 0.52
C THR A 327 21.87 49.06 -0.10
N PRO A 328 22.32 50.08 0.66
CA PRO A 328 22.57 51.39 0.07
C PRO A 328 23.75 51.22 -0.88
N VAL A 329 23.46 51.30 -2.18
CA VAL A 329 24.51 51.42 -3.21
C VAL A 329 25.17 52.78 -2.99
N LEU A 330 26.27 52.77 -2.25
CA LEU A 330 27.18 53.91 -2.13
C LEU A 330 27.78 54.16 -3.51
N ALA A 331 27.18 55.12 -4.23
CA ALA A 331 27.68 55.58 -5.51
C ALA A 331 29.01 56.32 -5.30
N VAL A 332 30.13 55.62 -5.52
CA VAL A 332 31.45 56.23 -5.67
C VAL A 332 31.89 56.04 -7.12
N VAL A 333 31.58 57.05 -7.93
CA VAL A 333 32.16 57.21 -9.27
C VAL A 333 33.56 57.79 -9.08
N ALA A 334 34.57 56.93 -9.03
CA ALA A 334 35.98 57.31 -9.13
C ALA A 334 36.55 56.71 -10.42
N SER A 335 37.06 57.57 -11.31
CA SER A 335 37.60 57.15 -12.61
C SER A 335 38.96 56.46 -12.46
N ILE A 336 39.21 55.47 -13.32
CA ILE A 336 40.43 54.62 -13.36
C ILE A 336 41.75 55.45 -13.33
N ALA A 337 41.72 56.68 -13.85
CA ALA A 337 42.85 57.61 -13.88
C ALA A 337 43.44 58.03 -12.51
N GLU A 338 42.73 57.86 -11.40
CA GLU A 338 43.28 58.19 -10.06
C GLU A 338 44.09 57.04 -9.44
N LEU A 339 43.79 55.78 -9.79
CA LEU A 339 44.51 54.62 -9.27
C LEU A 339 45.89 54.42 -9.92
N GLU A 340 46.04 54.80 -11.18
CA GLU A 340 47.32 54.69 -11.90
C GLU A 340 48.40 55.66 -11.37
N LYS A 341 48.01 56.77 -10.73
CA LYS A 341 48.94 57.77 -10.17
C LYS A 341 49.59 57.39 -8.84
N GLN A 342 49.10 56.34 -8.16
CA GLN A 342 49.71 55.84 -6.91
C GLN A 342 50.59 54.60 -7.12
N ALA A 343 50.56 53.97 -8.30
CA ALA A 343 51.29 52.74 -8.60
C ALA A 343 52.78 52.94 -8.98
N THR A 344 53.30 54.17 -8.97
CA THR A 344 54.71 54.47 -9.32
C THR A 344 55.50 55.11 -8.18
N ARG A 345 55.93 54.29 -7.20
CA ARG A 345 57.15 54.58 -6.41
C ARG A 345 57.79 53.29 -5.86
N ASN A 346 59.06 53.11 -6.22
CA ASN A 346 60.08 52.24 -5.64
C ASN A 346 60.00 50.70 -5.83
N LYS A 347 60.77 50.23 -6.82
CA LYS A 347 61.54 48.96 -6.84
C LYS A 347 62.96 49.22 -6.25
N PRO A 348 63.89 48.24 -6.16
CA PRO A 348 63.77 46.80 -5.83
C PRO A 348 64.88 46.32 -4.85
N LYS A 349 64.97 45.01 -4.56
CA LYS A 349 66.22 44.22 -4.43
C LYS A 349 65.90 42.72 -4.70
N GLU A 350 66.40 42.15 -5.79
CA GLU A 350 67.55 41.21 -5.91
C GLU A 350 67.14 39.74 -5.63
N LEU A 351 66.89 38.92 -6.67
CA LEU A 351 67.83 37.98 -7.36
C LEU A 351 68.21 36.78 -6.46
N VAL A 352 68.17 35.50 -6.88
CA VAL A 352 68.75 34.85 -8.10
C VAL A 352 67.96 33.58 -8.53
N ASP A 353 68.11 33.19 -9.81
CA ASP A 353 67.80 31.88 -10.47
C ASP A 353 67.85 30.60 -9.60
N SER A 354 67.05 29.57 -9.89
CA SER A 354 67.27 28.68 -11.05
C SER A 354 66.16 27.64 -11.30
N SER A 355 66.31 26.90 -12.39
CA SER A 355 65.27 26.14 -13.10
C SER A 355 65.00 24.69 -12.63
N ASP A 356 63.82 24.22 -13.05
CA ASP A 356 63.53 22.88 -13.61
C ASP A 356 62.93 21.76 -12.73
N LYS A 357 61.85 21.18 -13.29
CA LYS A 357 61.30 19.81 -13.16
C LYS A 357 60.44 19.38 -11.94
N ALA A 358 59.14 19.25 -12.27
CA ALA A 358 58.37 18.00 -12.24
C ALA A 358 57.75 17.47 -10.92
N THR A 359 56.41 17.62 -10.88
CA THR A 359 55.39 16.63 -10.45
C THR A 359 55.26 16.11 -9.01
N VAL A 360 54.03 16.27 -8.50
CA VAL A 360 53.24 15.39 -7.60
C VAL A 360 53.61 15.35 -6.11
N GLY A 361 52.66 15.79 -5.27
CA GLY A 361 52.60 15.60 -3.82
C GLY A 361 51.35 16.30 -3.22
N PRO A 362 50.58 15.69 -2.29
CA PRO A 362 49.28 16.21 -1.84
C PRO A 362 49.31 16.76 -0.39
N ILE A 363 48.13 16.92 0.24
CA ILE A 363 47.87 17.48 1.59
C ILE A 363 48.23 19.00 1.63
N SER A 364 47.62 19.92 2.37
CA SER A 364 46.61 19.95 3.44
C SER A 364 45.76 21.27 3.29
N ASP A 365 44.88 21.77 4.17
CA ASP A 365 44.38 21.41 5.52
C ASP A 365 43.12 22.24 5.89
N LEU A 366 42.57 22.03 7.10
CA LEU A 366 41.81 22.99 7.97
C LEU A 366 40.43 23.51 7.44
N GLU A 367 39.45 23.91 8.27
CA GLU A 367 39.47 24.13 9.72
C GLU A 367 38.14 23.81 10.44
N ARG A 368 38.30 23.22 11.62
CA ARG A 368 37.33 23.08 12.71
C ARG A 368 37.11 24.40 13.46
N SER A 369 35.90 24.62 13.95
CA SER A 369 35.65 25.23 15.28
C SER A 369 34.57 24.38 15.98
N LYS A 370 34.90 23.60 17.00
CA LYS A 370 35.15 23.94 18.42
C LYS A 370 33.89 24.38 19.17
N ILE A 371 33.44 23.52 20.09
CA ILE A 371 32.93 23.84 21.44
C ILE A 371 33.24 22.61 22.33
N SER A 372 34.06 22.88 23.35
CA SER A 372 34.35 22.19 24.62
C SER A 372 33.61 20.88 24.94
N GLU A 373 34.30 19.77 25.25
CA GLU A 373 35.08 19.50 26.49
C GLU A 373 34.22 19.40 27.76
N GLU A 374 33.83 18.16 28.11
CA GLU A 374 33.67 17.73 29.51
C GLU A 374 34.50 16.46 29.76
N SER A 375 35.10 16.43 30.95
CA SER A 375 36.15 15.55 31.45
C SER A 375 36.04 14.03 31.20
N THR A 376 37.14 13.43 30.73
CA THR A 376 37.43 12.00 30.86
C THR A 376 37.80 11.60 32.31
N PRO A 377 37.24 10.51 32.85
CA PRO A 377 37.91 9.69 33.87
C PRO A 377 38.94 8.77 33.21
N LYS A 378 40.11 8.59 33.83
CA LYS A 378 41.15 7.67 33.37
C LYS A 378 40.74 6.21 33.60
N GLY A 379 40.94 5.35 32.60
CA GLY A 379 40.83 3.90 32.76
C GLY A 379 40.97 3.17 31.42
N GLU A 380 42.18 2.71 31.10
CA GLU A 380 42.38 1.75 30.01
C GLU A 380 41.79 0.39 30.41
N GLN A 381 40.51 0.15 30.09
CA GLN A 381 39.98 -1.21 30.08
C GLN A 381 40.28 -1.84 28.72
N LYS A 382 41.08 -2.91 28.75
CA LYS A 382 41.44 -3.69 27.57
C LYS A 382 40.19 -4.32 26.96
N ALA A 383 40.19 -4.49 25.64
CA ALA A 383 39.15 -5.19 24.89
C ALA A 383 38.80 -6.60 25.41
N ALA A 384 39.66 -7.19 26.25
CA ALA A 384 39.50 -8.52 26.84
C ALA A 384 38.24 -8.73 27.72
N ASP A 385 37.53 -7.67 28.14
CA ASP A 385 36.41 -7.74 29.10
C ASP A 385 35.03 -7.36 28.48
N PHE A 386 34.85 -7.63 27.18
CA PHE A 386 33.60 -7.34 26.46
C PHE A 386 32.43 -8.23 26.92
N ASP A 387 31.50 -7.63 27.67
CA ASP A 387 30.25 -8.26 28.08
C ASP A 387 29.09 -7.89 27.13
N SER A 388 28.75 -8.81 26.23
CA SER A 388 27.63 -8.65 25.29
C SER A 388 26.26 -8.43 25.95
N VAL A 389 26.06 -8.88 27.20
CA VAL A 389 24.78 -8.75 27.91
C VAL A 389 24.57 -7.29 28.33
N LYS A 390 25.61 -6.64 28.86
CA LYS A 390 25.56 -5.22 29.26
C LYS A 390 25.23 -4.29 28.08
N LEU A 391 25.81 -4.55 26.91
CA LEU A 391 25.54 -3.79 25.69
C LEU A 391 24.08 -3.93 25.22
N VAL A 392 23.53 -5.15 25.25
CA VAL A 392 22.14 -5.40 24.91
C VAL A 392 21.19 -4.77 25.94
N GLU A 393 21.54 -4.78 27.22
CA GLU A 393 20.72 -4.19 28.29
C GLU A 393 20.73 -2.65 28.25
N TYR A 394 21.88 -2.01 28.00
CA TYR A 394 21.97 -0.57 27.79
C TYR A 394 21.17 -0.12 26.56
N ALA A 395 21.24 -0.89 25.47
CA ALA A 395 20.42 -0.66 24.28
C ALA A 395 18.91 -0.81 24.58
N ARG A 396 18.50 -1.70 25.50
CA ARG A 396 17.10 -1.86 25.93
C ARG A 396 16.56 -0.60 26.61
N GLN A 397 17.38 0.04 27.44
CA GLN A 397 16.98 1.21 28.22
C GLN A 397 16.93 2.49 27.37
N ASN A 398 17.89 2.66 26.46
CA ASN A 398 18.07 3.93 25.72
C ASN A 398 17.56 3.89 24.26
N TYR A 399 17.56 2.73 23.59
CA TYR A 399 17.35 2.61 22.14
C TYR A 399 16.52 1.37 21.76
N VAL A 400 15.23 1.37 22.12
CA VAL A 400 14.27 0.26 21.88
C VAL A 400 14.34 -0.33 20.46
N ALA A 401 14.48 0.52 19.43
CA ALA A 401 14.59 0.07 18.05
C ALA A 401 15.89 -0.70 17.75
N LEU A 402 17.02 -0.28 18.33
CA LEU A 402 18.31 -0.96 18.22
C LEU A 402 18.29 -2.28 19.01
N TYR A 403 17.75 -2.27 20.24
CA TYR A 403 17.56 -3.47 21.06
C TYR A 403 16.80 -4.57 20.33
N SER A 404 15.74 -4.23 19.57
CA SER A 404 14.94 -5.21 18.81
C SER A 404 15.72 -6.01 17.76
N VAL A 405 16.90 -5.51 17.36
CA VAL A 405 17.81 -6.14 16.40
C VAL A 405 19.02 -6.76 17.11
N LEU A 406 19.64 -6.04 18.06
CA LEU A 406 20.80 -6.54 18.82
C LEU A 406 20.46 -7.75 19.69
N SER A 407 19.27 -7.82 20.27
CA SER A 407 18.80 -8.99 21.04
C SER A 407 18.68 -10.29 20.22
N LYS A 408 18.78 -10.20 18.89
CA LYS A 408 18.77 -11.34 17.96
C LYS A 408 20.11 -11.57 17.28
N ALA A 409 21.12 -10.75 17.58
CA ALA A 409 22.47 -10.88 17.06
C ALA A 409 23.33 -11.70 18.02
N THR A 410 24.28 -12.48 17.48
CA THR A 410 25.34 -13.11 18.28
C THR A 410 26.62 -12.31 18.12
N PHE A 411 27.32 -12.06 19.23
CA PHE A 411 28.55 -11.27 19.26
C PHE A 411 29.75 -12.21 19.42
N VAL A 412 30.76 -12.03 18.59
CA VAL A 412 32.06 -12.69 18.74
C VAL A 412 33.13 -11.60 18.68
N LEU A 413 33.94 -11.51 19.72
CA LEU A 413 35.12 -10.65 19.75
C LEU A 413 36.35 -11.50 19.40
N ASP A 414 37.17 -11.02 18.49
CA ASP A 414 38.49 -11.59 18.20
C ASP A 414 39.53 -10.46 18.18
N GLY A 415 40.31 -10.32 19.25
CA GLY A 415 41.27 -9.22 19.43
C GLY A 415 40.62 -7.83 19.43
N SER A 416 40.85 -7.08 18.35
CA SER A 416 40.30 -5.73 18.08
C SER A 416 38.95 -5.74 17.37
N ASP A 417 38.51 -6.90 16.88
CA ASP A 417 37.46 -6.97 15.87
C ASP A 417 36.18 -7.56 16.48
N LEU A 418 35.10 -6.77 16.48
CA LEU A 418 33.80 -7.18 16.98
C LEU A 418 32.89 -7.63 15.83
N THR A 419 32.68 -8.94 15.73
CA THR A 419 31.80 -9.53 14.72
C THR A 419 30.38 -9.71 15.26
N LEU A 420 29.41 -9.05 14.62
CA LEU A 420 27.97 -9.22 14.87
C LEU A 420 27.35 -10.13 13.82
N TYR A 421 26.95 -11.32 14.24
CA TYR A 421 26.16 -12.26 13.44
C TYR A 421 24.69 -11.87 13.52
N ALA A 422 24.20 -11.16 12.51
CA ALA A 422 22.84 -10.61 12.44
C ALA A 422 21.78 -11.66 12.07
N GLY A 423 22.17 -12.90 11.75
CA GLY A 423 21.30 -14.05 11.46
C GLY A 423 20.50 -13.97 10.15
N ASN A 424 20.26 -12.78 9.61
CA ASN A 424 19.60 -12.56 8.33
C ASN A 424 20.10 -11.29 7.61
N LYS A 425 20.08 -11.31 6.26
CA LYS A 425 20.46 -10.18 5.40
C LYS A 425 19.69 -8.87 5.70
N PHE A 426 18.44 -8.97 6.15
CA PHE A 426 17.62 -7.81 6.53
C PHE A 426 18.14 -7.09 7.79
N TYR A 427 18.57 -7.85 8.81
CA TYR A 427 19.10 -7.27 10.04
C TYR A 427 20.51 -6.70 9.84
N LYS A 428 21.36 -7.36 9.02
CA LYS A 428 22.64 -6.77 8.58
C LYS A 428 22.44 -5.39 7.97
N LYS A 429 21.56 -5.24 6.96
CA LYS A 429 21.28 -3.95 6.31
C LYS A 429 20.72 -2.88 7.27
N LYS A 430 20.06 -3.27 8.37
CA LYS A 430 19.64 -2.33 9.42
C LYS A 430 20.78 -1.90 10.34
N LEU A 431 21.66 -2.81 10.73
CA LEU A 431 22.81 -2.49 11.60
C LEU A 431 23.91 -1.71 10.86
N GLU A 432 24.01 -1.90 9.54
CA GLU A 432 24.91 -1.14 8.64
C GLU A 432 24.39 0.26 8.27
N ASP A 433 23.14 0.60 8.57
CA ASP A 433 22.65 1.97 8.38
C ASP A 433 23.39 2.91 9.33
N THR A 434 23.97 3.97 8.77
CA THR A 434 24.64 5.10 9.43
C THR A 434 24.03 5.50 10.79
N LYS A 435 22.69 5.52 10.90
CA LYS A 435 21.98 5.85 12.14
C LYS A 435 22.16 4.79 13.22
N TYR A 436 22.00 3.50 12.88
CA TYR A 436 22.15 2.42 13.85
C TYR A 436 23.62 2.14 14.17
N ASN A 437 24.50 2.21 13.18
CA ASN A 437 25.95 2.07 13.37
C ASN A 437 26.49 3.12 14.38
N ALA A 438 26.13 4.40 14.20
CA ALA A 438 26.49 5.45 15.15
C ALA A 438 25.92 5.23 16.57
N LEU A 439 24.74 4.62 16.69
CA LEU A 439 24.17 4.25 18.00
C LEU A 439 24.90 3.07 18.64
N ILE A 440 25.38 2.09 17.85
CA ILE A 440 26.19 0.97 18.37
C ILE A 440 27.52 1.48 18.94
N HIS A 441 28.21 2.39 18.22
CA HIS A 441 29.43 3.01 18.74
C HIS A 441 29.18 3.82 20.02
N LYS A 442 28.04 4.53 20.14
CA LYS A 442 27.65 5.19 21.40
C LYS A 442 27.42 4.19 22.54
N CYS A 443 26.70 3.09 22.28
CA CYS A 443 26.50 2.05 23.29
C CYS A 443 27.81 1.37 23.72
N LEU A 444 28.77 1.16 22.80
CA LEU A 444 30.09 0.61 23.14
C LEU A 444 30.89 1.57 24.03
N HIS A 445 30.93 2.86 23.68
CA HIS A 445 31.60 3.92 24.45
C HIS A 445 31.06 3.99 25.89
N GLU A 446 29.74 3.92 26.07
CA GLU A 446 29.06 3.96 27.37
C GLU A 446 29.25 2.69 28.21
N VAL A 447 29.51 1.55 27.56
CA VAL A 447 29.88 0.28 28.22
C VAL A 447 31.40 0.21 28.51
N GLY A 448 32.15 1.28 28.22
CA GLY A 448 33.60 1.39 28.51
C GLY A 448 34.50 0.74 27.47
N VAL A 449 33.97 0.44 26.28
CA VAL A 449 34.68 -0.29 25.22
C VAL A 449 34.97 0.65 24.05
N TYR A 450 36.26 0.89 23.79
CA TYR A 450 36.74 1.88 22.83
C TYR A 450 37.59 1.22 21.74
N GLY A 451 37.52 1.75 20.51
CA GLY A 451 38.46 1.41 19.43
C GLY A 451 38.31 0.01 18.81
N LEU A 452 37.11 -0.59 18.85
CA LEU A 452 36.82 -1.85 18.14
C LEU A 452 36.31 -1.59 16.72
N ASP A 453 36.81 -2.36 15.75
CA ASP A 453 36.29 -2.40 14.38
C ASP A 453 35.09 -3.36 14.30
N ILE A 454 34.00 -2.91 13.68
CA ILE A 454 32.70 -3.60 13.74
C ILE A 454 32.36 -4.29 12.42
N HIS A 455 32.40 -5.62 12.42
CA HIS A 455 32.07 -6.45 11.26
C HIS A 455 30.67 -7.07 11.38
N ILE A 456 29.77 -6.81 10.44
CA ILE A 456 28.39 -7.32 10.48
C ILE A 456 28.20 -8.43 9.45
N ILE A 457 27.89 -9.65 9.90
CA ILE A 457 27.74 -10.85 9.05
C ILE A 457 26.26 -11.27 9.00
N PRO A 458 25.69 -11.63 7.83
CA PRO A 458 24.27 -11.91 7.69
C PRO A 458 23.85 -13.35 8.05
N THR A 459 24.79 -14.22 8.41
CA THR A 459 24.56 -15.61 8.83
C THR A 459 24.61 -15.74 10.35
N GLY A 460 24.36 -16.94 10.88
CA GLY A 460 24.76 -17.29 12.25
C GLY A 460 26.27 -17.51 12.37
N PRO A 461 26.81 -17.60 13.61
CA PRO A 461 28.21 -17.90 13.85
C PRO A 461 28.58 -19.32 13.41
N PRO A 462 29.85 -19.56 12.98
CA PRO A 462 30.34 -20.91 12.73
C PRO A 462 30.36 -21.73 14.02
N LEU A 463 30.02 -23.02 13.92
CA LEU A 463 29.98 -23.94 15.06
C LEU A 463 31.40 -24.18 15.62
N LYS A 464 31.57 -24.06 16.94
CA LYS A 464 32.84 -24.37 17.61
C LYS A 464 33.00 -25.87 17.89
N ASP A 465 34.18 -26.35 17.52
CA ASP A 465 34.90 -27.56 17.94
C ASP A 465 34.47 -29.00 17.53
N SER A 466 35.52 -29.69 17.06
CA SER A 466 35.81 -31.13 17.16
C SER A 466 34.95 -32.14 16.40
N GLN A 467 33.62 -32.01 16.31
CA GLN A 467 32.80 -33.04 15.62
C GLN A 467 32.61 -32.79 14.11
N ALA A 468 32.56 -31.54 13.65
CA ALA A 468 32.41 -31.23 12.22
C ALA A 468 33.64 -31.65 11.38
N ALA A 469 34.84 -31.58 11.96
CA ALA A 469 36.08 -31.99 11.29
C ALA A 469 36.13 -33.52 11.05
N ALA A 470 35.60 -34.33 11.97
CA ALA A 470 35.53 -35.78 11.81
C ALA A 470 34.59 -36.18 10.65
N VAL A 471 33.45 -35.49 10.51
CA VAL A 471 32.51 -35.74 9.40
C VAL A 471 33.10 -35.32 8.05
N ALA A 472 33.85 -34.23 8.00
CA ALA A 472 34.53 -33.76 6.78
C ALA A 472 35.67 -34.70 6.32
N VAL A 473 36.32 -35.41 7.24
CA VAL A 473 37.35 -36.43 6.91
C VAL A 473 36.73 -37.75 6.43
N ILE A 474 35.54 -38.10 6.92
CA ILE A 474 34.78 -39.28 6.47
C ILE A 474 34.19 -39.06 5.06
N MET A 475 33.76 -37.83 4.76
CA MET A 475 33.16 -37.44 3.46
C MET A 475 34.22 -36.86 2.51
N GLY A 476 35.34 -37.56 2.34
CA GLY A 476 36.47 -37.13 1.51
C GLY A 476 36.04 -36.72 0.10
N GLY A 477 36.38 -35.48 -0.30
CA GLY A 477 35.93 -34.90 -1.57
C GLY A 477 36.62 -35.49 -2.80
N GLY A 478 35.93 -35.45 -3.94
CA GLY A 478 36.48 -35.84 -5.24
C GLY A 478 35.40 -36.14 -6.28
N GLU A 479 35.05 -35.12 -7.07
CA GLU A 479 34.50 -35.14 -8.44
C GLU A 479 33.28 -36.00 -8.82
N GLU A 480 32.30 -35.35 -9.46
CA GLU A 480 31.27 -36.02 -10.26
C GLU A 480 31.88 -36.58 -11.55
N VAL A 481 31.82 -37.89 -11.77
CA VAL A 481 31.68 -38.47 -13.12
C VAL A 481 30.68 -39.62 -13.08
N SER A 482 29.58 -39.46 -13.84
CA SER A 482 28.60 -40.51 -14.12
C SER A 482 29.12 -41.49 -15.18
N VAL A 483 28.91 -42.80 -14.98
CA VAL A 483 28.99 -43.81 -16.05
C VAL A 483 27.73 -44.69 -16.00
N GLU A 484 27.19 -44.98 -17.18
CA GLU A 484 25.91 -45.66 -17.36
C GLU A 484 25.96 -47.19 -17.18
N THR A 485 24.79 -47.77 -16.88
CA THR A 485 24.36 -49.16 -17.18
C THR A 485 25.15 -50.36 -16.63
N SER A 486 24.49 -51.08 -15.72
CA SER A 486 24.05 -52.48 -15.95
C SER A 486 22.79 -52.75 -15.11
#